data_AF-A0A7Y2VQG6-F1
#
_entry.id   AF-A0A7Y2VQG6-F1
#
_cell.length_a   1.000
_cell.length_b   1.000
_cell.length_c   1.000
_cell.angle_alpha   90.00
_cell.angle_beta   90.00
_cell.angle_gamma   90.00
#
_symmetry.space_group_name_H-M   'P 1'
#
loop_
_entity.id
_entity.type
_entity.pdbx_description
1 polymer ?
#
loop_
_entity_poly.entity_id
_entity_poly.type
_entity_poly.pdbx_seq_one_letter_code
_entity_poly.pdbx_strand_id
1 'polypeptide(L)'
;MGGEIIIFISIFLMIFGISYLYLTTRNKERLALIEKGAEANIFVKGKREGTAPFWKVLILNISLLLMGIGLAIFIASLMVEMGLDEDVAYPGTIFLMAGLGLYLGFTLTKKLDKEE
;
A
#
# COMPACT_ATOMS: atom_id res chain seq x y z
N MET A 1 10.78 16.51 -44.75
CA MET A 1 10.87 15.07 -44.47
C MET A 1 12.17 14.64 -43.75
N GLY A 2 13.13 15.53 -43.43
CA GLY A 2 14.34 15.16 -42.66
C GLY A 2 14.33 15.61 -41.20
N GLY A 3 13.58 16.68 -40.87
CA GLY A 3 13.51 17.23 -39.53
C GLY A 3 12.74 16.35 -38.53
N GLU A 4 11.69 15.66 -38.99
CA GLU A 4 10.91 14.77 -38.11
C GLU A 4 11.75 13.58 -37.58
N ILE A 5 12.68 13.08 -38.40
CA ILE A 5 13.56 11.96 -38.05
C ILE A 5 14.57 12.38 -36.97
N ILE A 6 15.11 13.61 -37.06
CA ILE A 6 16.06 14.15 -36.09
C ILE A 6 15.39 14.33 -34.72
N ILE A 7 14.15 14.83 -34.70
CA ILE A 7 13.38 15.01 -33.46
C ILE A 7 13.14 13.66 -32.77
N PHE A 8 12.73 12.64 -33.54
CA PHE A 8 12.47 11.30 -33.01
C PHE A 8 13.73 10.65 -32.42
N ILE A 9 14.86 10.75 -33.12
CA ILE A 9 16.16 10.21 -32.65
C ILE A 9 16.63 10.96 -31.40
N SER A 10 16.46 12.28 -31.34
CA SER A 10 16.85 13.09 -30.18
C SER A 10 16.08 12.71 -28.92
N ILE A 11 14.77 12.50 -29.03
CA ILE A 11 13.92 12.09 -27.90
C ILE A 11 14.29 10.67 -27.44
N PHE A 12 14.51 9.75 -28.38
CA PHE A 12 14.93 8.39 -28.06
C PHE A 12 16.27 8.35 -27.32
N LEU A 13 17.26 9.11 -27.79
CA LEU A 13 18.58 9.22 -27.15
C LEU A 13 18.49 9.86 -25.76
N MET A 14 17.60 10.84 -25.56
CA MET A 14 17.39 11.45 -24.25
C MET A 14 16.82 10.43 -23.26
N ILE A 15 15.76 9.72 -23.63
CA ILE A 15 15.13 8.69 -22.78
C ILE A 15 16.12 7.56 -22.46
N PHE A 16 16.85 7.11 -23.48
CA PHE A 16 17.91 6.11 -23.33
C PHE A 16 19.02 6.60 -22.40
N GLY A 17 19.50 7.83 -22.58
CA GLY A 17 20.55 8.43 -21.76
C GLY A 17 20.16 8.54 -20.29
N ILE A 18 18.94 8.99 -19.99
CA ILE A 18 18.41 9.06 -18.61
C ILE A 18 18.31 7.65 -18.01
N SER A 19 17.76 6.70 -18.76
CA SER A 19 17.58 5.32 -18.28
C SER A 19 18.92 4.62 -18.04
N TYR A 20 19.88 4.82 -18.95
CA TYR A 20 21.24 4.27 -18.86
C TYR A 20 21.98 4.83 -17.65
N LEU A 21 21.93 6.16 -17.44
CA LEU A 21 22.54 6.79 -16.27
C LEU A 21 21.88 6.31 -14.97
N TYR A 22 20.55 6.22 -14.91
CA TYR A 22 19.83 5.74 -13.72
C TYR A 22 20.25 4.31 -13.34
N LEU A 23 20.25 3.39 -14.31
CA LEU A 23 20.64 2.00 -14.08
C LEU A 23 22.12 1.88 -13.71
N THR A 24 22.98 2.65 -14.38
CA THR A 24 24.43 2.64 -14.12
C THR A 24 24.77 3.21 -12.75
N THR A 25 24.12 4.30 -12.33
CA THR A 25 24.32 4.92 -11.01
C THR A 25 23.93 3.95 -9.90
N ARG A 26 22.77 3.29 -9.97
CA ARG A 26 22.39 2.28 -8.96
C ARG A 26 23.36 1.10 -8.90
N ASN A 27 23.87 0.65 -10.05
CA ASN A 27 24.77 -0.50 -10.08
C ASN A 27 26.14 -0.14 -9.47
N LYS A 28 26.64 1.07 -9.73
CA LYS A 28 27.87 1.60 -9.14
C LYS A 28 27.75 1.87 -7.64
N GLU A 29 26.61 2.38 -7.18
CA GLU A 29 26.33 2.56 -5.74
C GLU A 29 26.35 1.22 -4.99
N ARG A 30 25.71 0.18 -5.55
CA ARG A 30 25.69 -1.17 -4.96
C ARG A 30 27.08 -1.82 -4.96
N LEU A 31 27.86 -1.64 -6.02
CA LEU A 31 29.23 -2.17 -6.09
C LEU A 31 30.15 -1.46 -5.08
N ALA A 32 30.03 -0.14 -4.96
CA ALA A 32 30.80 0.65 -3.99
C ALA A 32 30.46 0.30 -2.53
N LEU A 33 29.21 -0.10 -2.23
CA LEU A 33 28.81 -0.59 -0.91
C LEU A 33 29.40 -1.98 -0.60
N ILE A 34 29.58 -2.83 -1.61
CA ILE A 34 30.22 -4.16 -1.48
C ILE A 34 31.74 -4.01 -1.33
N GLU A 35 32.37 -3.15 -2.14
CA GLU A 35 33.83 -2.90 -2.14
C GLU A 35 34.31 -2.15 -0.89
N LYS A 36 33.48 -1.28 -0.31
CA LYS A 36 33.82 -0.56 0.93
C LYS A 36 33.72 -1.41 2.20
N GLY A 37 33.34 -2.69 2.11
CA GLY A 37 33.42 -3.63 3.24
C GLY A 37 32.72 -3.15 4.52
N ALA A 38 31.70 -2.30 4.39
CA ALA A 38 30.93 -1.79 5.52
C ALA A 38 29.94 -2.87 5.97
N GLU A 39 30.45 -3.80 6.76
CA GLU A 39 29.70 -4.74 7.59
C GLU A 39 28.46 -5.38 6.93
N ALA A 40 28.67 -6.54 6.33
CA ALA A 40 27.60 -7.54 6.13
C ALA A 40 26.91 -7.96 7.45
N ASN A 41 27.26 -7.37 8.60
CA ASN A 41 26.59 -7.54 9.89
C ASN A 41 25.54 -6.45 10.21
N ILE A 42 25.59 -5.27 9.59
CA ILE A 42 24.58 -4.21 9.78
C ILE A 42 23.36 -4.44 8.87
N PHE A 43 23.55 -5.11 7.73
CA PHE A 43 22.45 -5.47 6.82
C PHE A 43 21.69 -6.73 7.20
N VAL A 44 22.20 -7.56 8.13
CA VAL A 44 21.46 -8.72 8.66
C VAL A 44 20.47 -8.28 9.76
N LYS A 45 20.70 -7.14 10.42
CA LYS A 45 19.68 -6.47 11.26
C LYS A 45 18.48 -5.92 10.46
N GLY A 46 18.59 -5.88 9.13
CA GLY A 46 17.51 -5.45 8.22
C GLY A 46 16.46 -6.52 7.93
N LYS A 47 16.69 -7.78 8.33
CA LYS A 47 15.60 -8.73 8.52
C LYS A 47 14.91 -8.35 9.83
N ARG A 48 14.05 -7.35 9.78
CA ARG A 48 12.96 -7.25 10.76
C ARG A 48 12.10 -8.49 10.53
N GLU A 49 12.45 -9.57 11.22
CA GLU A 49 11.66 -10.79 11.34
C GLU A 49 10.36 -10.59 12.13
N GLY A 50 10.05 -9.34 12.52
CA GLY A 50 8.88 -9.01 13.32
C GLY A 50 7.99 -7.89 12.78
N THR A 51 7.98 -7.66 11.46
CA THR A 51 6.97 -6.78 10.86
C THR A 51 6.06 -7.63 10.00
N ALA A 52 4.79 -7.73 10.39
CA ALA A 52 3.81 -8.49 9.65
C ALA A 52 3.88 -8.08 8.17
N PRO A 53 3.97 -9.04 7.21
CA PRO A 53 4.04 -8.71 5.79
C PRO A 53 2.94 -7.73 5.42
N PHE A 54 3.30 -6.61 4.78
CA PHE A 54 2.36 -5.55 4.38
C PHE A 54 1.09 -6.11 3.71
N TRP A 55 1.24 -7.19 2.94
CA TRP A 55 0.14 -7.93 2.32
C TRP A 55 -0.86 -8.52 3.33
N LYS A 56 -0.39 -9.11 4.43
CA LYS A 56 -1.28 -9.66 5.47
C LYS A 56 -2.08 -8.55 6.16
N VAL A 57 -1.44 -7.41 6.43
CA VAL A 57 -2.10 -6.22 7.00
C VAL A 57 -3.17 -5.68 6.06
N LEU A 58 -2.85 -5.58 4.78
CA LEU A 58 -3.79 -5.11 3.76
C LEU A 58 -4.99 -6.04 3.64
N ILE A 59 -4.76 -7.36 3.57
CA ILE A 59 -5.82 -8.38 3.49
C ILE A 59 -6.71 -8.35 4.74
N LEU A 60 -6.13 -8.19 5.94
CA LEU A 60 -6.89 -8.12 7.19
C LEU A 60 -7.82 -6.90 7.21
N ASN A 61 -7.30 -5.72 6.87
CA ASN A 61 -8.09 -4.48 6.87
C ASN A 61 -9.18 -4.50 5.80
N ILE A 62 -8.88 -5.00 4.59
CA ILE A 62 -9.88 -5.16 3.51
C ILE A 62 -10.98 -6.15 3.94
N SER A 63 -10.61 -7.26 4.56
CA SER A 63 -11.58 -8.25 5.04
C SER A 63 -12.53 -7.64 6.08
N LEU A 64 -12.00 -6.95 7.08
CA LEU A 64 -12.84 -6.30 8.10
C LEU A 64 -13.69 -5.16 7.53
N LEU A 65 -13.17 -4.40 6.56
CA LEU A 65 -13.94 -3.36 5.88
C LEU A 65 -15.15 -3.95 5.16
N LEU A 66 -14.95 -5.00 4.36
CA LEU A 66 -16.03 -5.67 3.63
C LEU A 66 -17.05 -6.32 4.57
N MET A 67 -16.59 -6.96 5.65
CA MET A 67 -17.47 -7.48 6.70
C MET A 67 -18.28 -6.38 7.37
N GLY A 68 -17.64 -5.25 7.70
CA GLY A 68 -18.29 -4.09 8.30
C GLY A 68 -19.38 -3.49 7.40
N ILE A 69 -19.09 -3.32 6.10
CA ILE A 69 -20.09 -2.84 5.13
C ILE A 69 -21.25 -3.82 4.99
N GLY A 70 -20.98 -5.13 4.90
CA GLY A 70 -22.04 -6.15 4.83
C GLY A 70 -22.96 -6.12 6.05
N LEU A 71 -22.39 -6.03 7.26
CA LEU A 71 -23.16 -5.90 8.50
C LEU A 71 -23.94 -4.59 8.54
N ALA A 72 -23.35 -3.50 8.05
CA ALA A 72 -24.00 -2.20 8.00
C ALA A 72 -25.29 -2.24 7.18
N ILE A 73 -25.29 -2.88 6.02
CA ILE A 73 -26.45 -2.98 5.14
C ILE A 73 -27.61 -3.69 5.84
N PHE A 74 -27.33 -4.77 6.60
CA PHE A 74 -28.37 -5.46 7.39
C PHE A 74 -28.92 -4.59 8.52
N ILE A 75 -28.05 -3.83 9.22
CA ILE A 75 -28.51 -2.92 10.28
C ILE A 75 -29.29 -1.74 9.69
N ALA A 76 -28.84 -1.20 8.56
CA ALA A 76 -29.51 -0.12 7.84
C ALA A 76 -30.91 -0.53 7.43
N SER A 77 -31.08 -1.73 6.86
CA SER A 77 -32.40 -2.21 6.41
C SER A 77 -33.37 -2.33 7.59
N LEU A 78 -32.91 -2.81 8.74
CA LEU A 78 -33.72 -2.85 9.97
C LEU A 78 -34.06 -1.45 10.47
N MET A 79 -33.14 -0.48 10.37
CA MET A 79 -33.40 0.92 10.75
C MET A 79 -34.43 1.59 9.84
N VAL A 80 -34.37 1.33 8.55
CA VAL A 80 -35.37 1.83 7.59
C VAL A 80 -36.75 1.24 7.90
N GLU A 81 -36.82 -0.05 8.25
CA GLU A 81 -38.08 -0.70 8.64
C GLU A 81 -38.67 -0.13 9.95
N MET A 82 -37.82 0.40 10.84
CA MET A 82 -38.25 1.15 12.04
C MET A 82 -38.69 2.61 11.75
N GLY A 83 -38.66 3.05 10.49
CA GLY A 83 -39.11 4.39 10.07
C GLY A 83 -38.01 5.44 9.98
N LEU A 84 -36.73 5.03 9.98
CA LEU A 84 -35.61 5.94 9.71
C LEU A 84 -35.51 6.23 8.20
N ASP A 85 -35.17 7.47 7.85
CA ASP A 85 -34.98 7.87 6.45
C ASP A 85 -33.84 7.06 5.80
N GLU A 86 -34.10 6.51 4.61
CA GLU A 86 -33.18 5.71 3.83
C GLU A 86 -31.88 6.45 3.52
N ASP A 87 -31.99 7.75 3.20
CA ASP A 87 -30.88 8.62 2.82
C ASP A 87 -29.93 8.90 3.99
N VAL A 88 -30.38 8.64 5.22
CA VAL A 88 -29.57 8.79 6.45
C VAL A 88 -29.14 7.42 6.97
N ALA A 89 -30.04 6.44 6.93
CA ALA A 89 -29.84 5.11 7.50
C ALA A 89 -28.67 4.40 6.83
N TYR A 90 -28.67 4.30 5.49
CA TYR A 90 -27.63 3.56 4.76
C TYR A 90 -26.26 4.25 4.85
N PRO A 91 -26.10 5.53 4.48
CA PRO A 91 -24.79 6.16 4.57
C PRO A 91 -24.27 6.19 6.02
N GLY A 92 -25.14 6.51 6.98
CA GLY A 92 -24.76 6.59 8.39
C GLY A 92 -24.23 5.29 8.95
N THR A 93 -24.97 4.19 8.79
CA THR A 93 -24.55 2.87 9.30
C THR A 93 -23.36 2.30 8.53
N ILE A 94 -23.29 2.50 7.21
CA ILE A 94 -22.16 2.05 6.37
C ILE A 94 -20.87 2.73 6.82
N PHE A 95 -20.83 4.06 6.91
CA PHE A 95 -19.62 4.77 7.33
C PHE A 95 -19.22 4.41 8.76
N LEU A 96 -20.18 4.22 9.67
CA LEU A 96 -19.91 3.86 11.06
C LEU A 96 -19.30 2.45 11.16
N MET A 97 -19.95 1.44 10.56
CA MET A 97 -19.46 0.06 10.62
C MET A 97 -18.19 -0.17 9.80
N ALA A 98 -18.05 0.48 8.65
CA ALA A 98 -16.81 0.45 7.87
C ALA A 98 -15.64 1.05 8.68
N GLY A 99 -15.87 2.18 9.35
CA GLY A 99 -14.88 2.81 10.23
C GLY A 99 -14.49 1.93 11.42
N LEU A 100 -15.47 1.31 12.08
CA LEU A 100 -15.23 0.35 13.17
C LEU A 100 -14.44 -0.87 12.69
N GLY A 101 -14.80 -1.44 11.54
CA GLY A 101 -14.07 -2.56 10.94
C GLY A 101 -12.60 -2.21 10.68
N LEU A 102 -12.34 -1.05 10.10
CA LEU A 102 -10.97 -0.59 9.83
C LEU A 102 -10.18 -0.30 11.13
N TYR A 103 -10.84 0.29 12.14
CA TYR A 103 -10.22 0.56 13.44
C TYR A 103 -9.82 -0.73 14.18
N LEU A 104 -10.69 -1.75 14.13
CA LEU A 104 -10.38 -3.07 14.66
C LEU A 104 -9.24 -3.72 13.87
N GLY A 105 -9.24 -3.61 12.54
CA GLY A 105 -8.18 -4.12 11.67
C GLY A 105 -6.82 -3.49 11.99
N PHE A 106 -6.79 -2.18 12.23
CA PHE A 106 -5.61 -1.44 12.67
C PHE A 106 -5.13 -1.89 14.05
N THR A 107 -6.06 -2.04 15.01
CA THR A 107 -5.71 -2.45 16.38
C THR A 107 -5.17 -3.88 16.42
N LEU A 108 -5.75 -4.79 15.64
CA LEU A 108 -5.30 -6.17 15.49
C LEU A 108 -3.91 -6.22 14.83
N THR A 109 -3.71 -5.45 13.77
CA THR A 109 -2.39 -5.30 13.12
C THR A 109 -1.33 -4.83 14.11
N LYS A 110 -1.66 -3.80 14.92
CA LYS A 110 -0.74 -3.25 15.91
C LYS A 110 -0.39 -4.24 17.03
N LYS A 111 -1.26 -5.22 17.31
CA LYS A 111 -0.97 -6.32 18.25
C LYS A 111 -0.05 -7.37 17.63
N LEU A 112 -0.28 -7.71 16.36
CA LEU A 112 0.57 -8.65 15.61
C LEU A 112 2.03 -8.15 15.52
N ASP A 113 2.24 -6.87 15.24
CA ASP A 113 3.56 -6.22 15.23
C ASP A 113 4.21 -6.08 16.63
N LYS A 114 3.49 -6.41 17.71
CA LYS A 114 4.00 -6.35 19.09
C LYS A 114 4.31 -7.72 19.70
N GLU A 115 3.79 -8.79 19.09
CA GLU A 115 4.03 -10.17 19.52
C GLU A 115 5.20 -10.83 18.76
N GLU A 116 5.75 -10.16 17.74
CA GLU A 116 7.05 -10.47 17.12
C GLU A 116 8.15 -9.50 17.60
#